data_AF-A0A3P8SGG9-F1
#
_entry.id   AF-A0A3P8SGG9-F1
#
_cell.length_a   1.000
_cell.length_b   1.000
_cell.length_c   1.000
_cell.angle_alpha   90.00
_cell.angle_beta   90.00
_cell.angle_gamma   90.00
#
_symmetry.space_group_name_H-M   'P 1'
#
loop_
_entity.id
_entity.type
_entity.pdbx_description
1 polymer ?
#
loop_
_entity_poly.entity_id
_entity_poly.type
_entity_poly.pdbx_seq_one_letter_code
_entity_poly.pdbx_strand_id
1 'polypeptide(L)'
;MHLLASVLCSLGAVKLCFLLNGVFKDRIELVKKSVKVRLSILTFLVVSADIDSPTNLVATEVTEDTATVSWDPVQAQTEGYMLSYTSAEGSSSDIPVGRDSTSYRLVGLRPGVLHTVYIWAYRGDKVSRKSSTELCLLTITPHAELDAPTNFLAQDETESSLMVYWDRPQAEIDGYILTYSSTEGSSEEILVGSDSTSYMLTGLRPGVLYTVYILAFKGSKASTKISTQAETVGVLYPFPMDCVQIMKNGNKKSGVYTIYIANDRSKPAEVFCDMDTDGGGWLVRMIFKLKIISYLLHILCLSVPSGLDKIYELTNTPTQYELRFDLGLGSERAYAVYDNFKIAPVKQKFKLTIGKYSGTAGDAMTYHQGRPWTTIDSDNDIALGNCALTHRGAWWYKNCHLANLNGKWGDNRHSMVSEQGVNWEPWKGHLTSIDFTEMKIRPLGALSSRKRRSLMAREKSRKTNLQKK
;
A
#
# COMPACT_ATOMS: atom_id res chain seq x y z
N MET A 1 41.57 -10.68 93.90
CA MET A 1 40.72 -9.90 94.82
C MET A 1 39.44 -9.60 94.05
N HIS A 2 38.37 -10.34 94.29
CA HIS A 2 37.39 -10.02 95.34
C HIS A 2 36.92 -8.58 95.18
N LEU A 3 35.67 -8.41 94.72
CA LEU A 3 34.52 -8.16 95.59
C LEU A 3 34.61 -6.77 96.24
N LEU A 4 33.49 -6.06 96.17
CA LEU A 4 33.16 -4.83 96.91
C LEU A 4 33.73 -3.57 96.25
N ALA A 5 32.95 -2.80 95.49
CA ALA A 5 31.73 -2.10 95.89
C ALA A 5 31.97 -1.18 97.09
N SER A 6 31.52 0.08 96.93
CA SER A 6 31.28 1.07 97.99
C SER A 6 32.59 1.63 98.60
N VAL A 7 32.86 2.93 98.64
CA VAL A 7 32.18 3.95 99.43
C VAL A 7 32.96 5.26 99.25
N LEU A 8 32.23 6.35 99.01
CA LEU A 8 32.41 7.73 99.55
C LEU A 8 33.84 8.29 99.68
N CYS A 9 34.19 9.35 98.96
CA CYS A 9 33.82 10.75 99.22
C CYS A 9 35.02 11.51 99.80
N SER A 10 35.60 12.41 99.02
CA SER A 10 36.03 13.71 99.56
C SER A 10 35.33 14.78 98.72
N LEU A 11 34.57 15.60 99.44
CA LEU A 11 33.78 16.75 99.02
C LEU A 11 34.50 17.54 97.90
N GLY A 12 33.87 17.92 96.80
CA GLY A 12 32.54 18.49 96.68
C GLY A 12 32.68 19.95 96.25
N ALA A 13 32.57 20.22 94.95
CA ALA A 13 32.19 21.55 94.43
C ALA A 13 31.66 21.46 92.98
N VAL A 14 30.35 21.63 92.87
CA VAL A 14 29.64 22.51 91.89
C VAL A 14 29.91 22.23 90.39
N LYS A 15 29.03 21.52 89.64
CA LYS A 15 27.74 21.95 89.05
C LYS A 15 27.87 22.17 87.52
N LEU A 16 26.91 21.57 86.81
CA LEU A 16 26.38 21.93 85.47
C LEU A 16 26.89 21.19 84.21
N CYS A 17 26.22 20.06 83.96
CA CYS A 17 25.38 19.75 82.80
C CYS A 17 25.97 19.35 81.42
N PHE A 18 25.79 18.07 81.04
CA PHE A 18 24.82 17.53 80.03
C PHE A 18 25.50 17.42 78.62
N LEU A 19 25.56 16.32 77.85
CA LEU A 19 24.81 15.07 77.74
C LEU A 19 25.59 14.01 76.91
N LEU A 20 25.46 12.74 77.35
CA LEU A 20 25.28 11.47 76.60
C LEU A 20 26.40 10.95 75.67
N ASN A 21 27.09 9.85 76.02
CA ASN A 21 26.70 8.40 75.97
C ASN A 21 26.48 7.90 74.53
N GLY A 22 27.04 6.80 74.02
CA GLY A 22 27.82 5.63 74.50
C GLY A 22 27.80 4.62 73.32
N VAL A 23 28.75 3.69 73.11
CA VAL A 23 28.75 2.33 73.68
C VAL A 23 29.78 1.45 72.92
N PHE A 24 30.69 0.81 73.66
CA PHE A 24 31.35 -0.51 73.46
C PHE A 24 32.37 -0.86 72.33
N LYS A 25 33.48 -1.48 72.81
CA LYS A 25 34.12 -2.78 72.43
C LYS A 25 35.50 -2.81 71.70
N ASP A 26 36.53 -3.18 72.48
CA ASP A 26 37.68 -4.13 72.26
C ASP A 26 38.59 -3.99 71.01
N ARG A 27 39.93 -3.78 71.11
CA ARG A 27 41.10 -4.53 71.70
C ARG A 27 41.75 -5.58 70.77
N ILE A 28 43.09 -5.65 70.88
CA ILE A 28 44.06 -6.72 70.49
C ILE A 28 44.66 -6.65 69.08
N GLU A 29 45.77 -5.90 68.87
CA GLU A 29 46.66 -6.15 67.72
C GLU A 29 48.06 -5.46 67.79
N LEU A 30 48.88 -5.64 68.84
CA LEU A 30 50.16 -4.87 68.88
C LEU A 30 51.34 -5.43 69.70
N VAL A 31 51.72 -6.73 69.63
CA VAL A 31 52.99 -7.20 70.27
C VAL A 31 53.73 -8.38 69.60
N LYS A 32 53.75 -8.56 68.27
CA LYS A 32 54.59 -9.63 67.64
C LYS A 32 55.32 -9.23 66.35
N LYS A 33 55.79 -7.98 66.27
CA LYS A 33 56.79 -7.56 65.28
C LYS A 33 58.15 -7.43 65.96
N SER A 34 59.17 -8.04 65.34
CA SER A 34 60.61 -7.74 65.50
C SER A 34 61.43 -8.57 66.50
N VAL A 35 61.65 -9.84 66.18
CA VAL A 35 63.00 -10.45 66.30
C VAL A 35 63.33 -11.07 64.95
N LYS A 36 64.15 -10.38 64.17
CA LYS A 36 64.58 -10.72 62.82
C LYS A 36 66.06 -10.40 62.72
N VAL A 37 66.96 -11.35 63.01
CA VAL A 37 68.32 -11.41 62.41
C VAL A 37 68.84 -12.86 62.45
N ARG A 38 68.96 -13.45 61.23
CA ARG A 38 69.96 -14.40 60.68
C ARG A 38 70.49 -15.58 61.52
N LEU A 39 70.37 -16.82 61.01
CA LEU A 39 71.43 -17.55 60.25
C LEU A 39 70.93 -18.94 59.78
N SER A 40 71.27 -19.29 58.53
CA SER A 40 71.56 -20.64 57.96
C SER A 40 70.53 -21.78 58.14
N ILE A 41 69.76 -22.14 57.10
CA ILE A 41 70.12 -23.16 56.08
C ILE A 41 70.66 -24.46 56.69
N LEU A 42 69.76 -25.36 57.10
CA LEU A 42 69.62 -26.75 56.61
C LEU A 42 68.51 -27.42 57.43
N THR A 43 67.27 -27.40 56.93
CA THR A 43 66.23 -28.27 57.47
C THR A 43 65.40 -28.78 56.30
N PHE A 44 65.76 -30.01 55.92
CA PHE A 44 64.95 -31.06 55.32
C PHE A 44 63.62 -30.65 54.65
N LEU A 45 63.52 -31.01 53.37
CA LEU A 45 62.28 -31.34 52.67
C LEU A 45 61.27 -31.98 53.64
N VAL A 46 60.34 -31.18 54.13
CA VAL A 46 59.00 -31.67 54.42
C VAL A 46 58.29 -31.57 53.07
N VAL A 47 58.35 -32.64 52.28
CA VAL A 47 57.33 -32.86 51.26
C VAL A 47 56.04 -32.94 52.06
N SER A 48 55.25 -31.87 52.07
CA SER A 48 53.85 -31.98 52.44
C SER A 48 53.28 -33.08 51.55
N ALA A 49 52.74 -34.13 52.15
CA ALA A 49 52.01 -35.20 51.45
C ALA A 49 50.64 -34.70 50.94
N ASP A 50 50.64 -33.49 50.39
CA ASP A 50 49.53 -32.70 49.88
C ASP A 50 49.75 -32.52 48.38
N ILE A 51 48.70 -32.70 47.60
CA ILE A 51 48.76 -32.66 46.14
C ILE A 51 48.82 -31.19 45.72
N ASP A 52 49.82 -30.81 44.92
CA ASP A 52 49.87 -29.45 44.37
C ASP A 52 48.69 -29.21 43.42
N SER A 53 48.19 -27.97 43.39
CA SER A 53 47.02 -27.61 42.59
C SER A 53 47.42 -27.29 41.15
N PRO A 54 46.60 -27.63 40.15
CA PRO A 54 46.81 -27.18 38.78
C PRO A 54 46.93 -25.65 38.71
N THR A 55 47.82 -25.13 37.85
CA THR A 55 48.03 -23.69 37.70
C THR A 55 47.72 -23.23 36.27
N ASN A 56 47.63 -21.91 36.05
CA ASN A 56 47.35 -21.33 34.74
C ASN A 56 46.10 -21.88 34.04
N LEU A 57 45.03 -22.10 34.80
CA LEU A 57 43.73 -22.48 34.22
C LEU A 57 43.19 -21.31 33.38
N VAL A 58 43.13 -21.50 32.08
CA VAL A 58 42.62 -20.51 31.12
C VAL A 58 41.54 -21.12 30.24
N ALA A 59 40.56 -20.31 29.85
CA ALA A 59 39.55 -20.68 28.87
C ALA A 59 39.90 -20.04 27.52
N THR A 60 39.85 -20.85 26.47
CA THR A 60 40.15 -20.51 25.08
C THR A 60 39.11 -21.12 24.16
N GLU A 61 39.09 -20.74 22.88
CA GLU A 61 38.14 -21.30 21.89
C GLU A 61 36.67 -21.25 22.36
N VAL A 62 36.27 -20.12 22.94
CA VAL A 62 34.95 -19.91 23.53
C VAL A 62 33.92 -19.69 22.41
N THR A 63 32.92 -20.58 22.30
CA THR A 63 31.79 -20.50 21.35
C THR A 63 30.49 -20.10 22.07
N GLU A 64 29.32 -20.35 21.46
CA GLU A 64 28.01 -20.12 22.10
C GLU A 64 27.70 -21.13 23.21
N ASP A 65 28.19 -22.37 23.09
CA ASP A 65 27.85 -23.48 23.96
C ASP A 65 29.06 -24.37 24.34
N THR A 66 30.26 -24.02 23.87
CA THR A 66 31.49 -24.75 24.16
C THR A 66 32.63 -23.83 24.56
N ALA A 67 33.59 -24.35 25.31
CA ALA A 67 34.85 -23.68 25.61
C ALA A 67 35.95 -24.71 25.85
N THR A 68 37.16 -24.44 25.39
CA THR A 68 38.33 -25.28 25.68
C THR A 68 39.09 -24.69 26.86
N VAL A 69 39.14 -25.41 27.98
CA VAL A 69 39.92 -25.03 29.15
C VAL A 69 41.26 -25.76 29.16
N SER A 70 42.35 -25.07 29.48
CA SER A 70 43.70 -25.63 29.58
C SER A 70 44.40 -25.20 30.87
N TRP A 71 45.29 -26.05 31.38
CA TRP A 71 46.00 -25.85 32.64
C TRP A 71 47.38 -26.49 32.61
N ASP A 72 48.26 -26.02 33.50
CA ASP A 72 49.57 -26.61 33.72
C ASP A 72 49.48 -27.83 34.64
N PRO A 73 50.18 -28.94 34.31
CA PRO A 73 50.11 -30.18 35.06
C PRO A 73 50.76 -30.05 36.45
N VAL A 74 50.27 -30.84 37.40
CA VAL A 74 50.80 -30.88 38.76
C VAL A 74 52.07 -31.75 38.84
N GLN A 75 52.97 -31.42 39.76
CA GLN A 75 54.24 -32.15 39.96
C GLN A 75 54.05 -33.42 40.78
N ALA A 76 53.03 -33.48 41.64
CA ALA A 76 52.69 -34.68 42.39
C ALA A 76 52.17 -35.78 41.46
N GLN A 77 52.53 -37.05 41.73
CA GLN A 77 52.05 -38.22 40.97
C GLN A 77 50.53 -38.44 41.17
N THR A 78 49.65 -37.96 40.31
CA THR A 78 48.19 -38.06 40.50
C THR A 78 47.57 -39.20 39.71
N GLU A 79 46.33 -39.56 40.06
CA GLU A 79 45.53 -40.53 39.28
C GLU A 79 44.73 -39.84 38.17
N GLY A 80 44.41 -38.56 38.35
CA GLY A 80 43.71 -37.74 37.37
C GLY A 80 43.36 -36.35 37.89
N TYR A 81 42.57 -35.63 37.12
CA TYR A 81 41.96 -34.36 37.50
C TYR A 81 40.44 -34.49 37.54
N MET A 82 39.79 -33.66 38.35
CA MET A 82 38.35 -33.48 38.37
C MET A 82 38.04 -32.06 37.93
N LEU A 83 37.08 -31.93 37.03
CA LEU A 83 36.65 -30.66 36.46
C LEU A 83 35.16 -30.46 36.72
N SER A 84 34.77 -29.29 37.18
CA SER A 84 33.36 -28.91 37.27
C SER A 84 33.18 -27.44 36.96
N TYR A 85 31.99 -27.06 36.50
CA TYR A 85 31.68 -25.67 36.21
C TYR A 85 30.32 -25.30 36.81
N THR A 86 30.20 -24.05 37.21
CA THR A 86 29.02 -23.53 37.90
C THR A 86 28.57 -22.23 37.27
N SER A 87 27.26 -22.03 37.21
CA SER A 87 26.61 -20.81 36.75
C SER A 87 25.52 -20.38 37.73
N ALA A 88 24.94 -19.20 37.52
CA ALA A 88 23.79 -18.74 38.30
C ALA A 88 22.57 -19.70 38.24
N GLU A 89 22.49 -20.56 37.22
CA GLU A 89 21.37 -21.47 36.99
C GLU A 89 21.62 -22.88 37.52
N GLY A 90 22.84 -23.20 37.94
CA GLY A 90 23.19 -24.52 38.46
C GLY A 90 24.66 -24.90 38.24
N SER A 91 25.01 -26.07 38.76
CA SER A 91 26.36 -26.64 38.73
C SER A 91 26.38 -27.91 37.89
N SER A 92 27.49 -28.14 37.18
CA SER A 92 27.75 -29.42 36.53
C SER A 92 28.04 -30.51 37.57
N SER A 93 27.91 -31.78 37.17
CA SER A 93 28.55 -32.88 37.87
C SER A 93 30.07 -32.81 37.72
N ASP A 94 30.80 -33.48 38.61
CA ASP A 94 32.25 -33.61 38.50
C ASP A 94 32.62 -34.50 37.31
N ILE A 95 33.53 -34.01 36.46
CA ILE A 95 33.98 -34.64 35.22
C ILE A 95 35.40 -35.17 35.46
N PRO A 96 35.63 -36.49 35.46
CA PRO A 96 36.97 -37.04 35.56
C PRO A 96 37.74 -36.83 34.25
N VAL A 97 38.96 -36.33 34.38
CA VAL A 97 39.90 -36.07 33.29
C VAL A 97 41.18 -36.86 33.54
N GLY A 98 41.73 -37.46 32.48
CA GLY A 98 42.93 -38.28 32.57
C GLY A 98 44.14 -37.54 33.15
N ARG A 99 45.04 -38.29 33.81
CA ARG A 99 46.28 -37.80 34.41
C ARG A 99 47.17 -36.99 33.46
N ASP A 100 47.25 -37.40 32.20
CA ASP A 100 48.16 -36.80 31.22
C ASP A 100 47.50 -35.67 30.41
N SER A 101 46.23 -35.35 30.70
CA SER A 101 45.52 -34.27 30.02
C SER A 101 45.90 -32.90 30.58
N THR A 102 46.13 -31.95 29.68
CA THR A 102 46.37 -30.52 30.00
C THR A 102 45.28 -29.60 29.44
N SER A 103 44.26 -30.17 28.80
CA SER A 103 43.11 -29.43 28.26
C SER A 103 41.85 -30.28 28.21
N TYR A 104 40.68 -29.64 28.26
CA TYR A 104 39.38 -30.28 28.12
C TYR A 104 38.38 -29.35 27.40
N ARG A 105 37.57 -29.91 26.50
CA ARG A 105 36.52 -29.16 25.79
C ARG A 105 35.18 -29.33 26.50
N LEU A 106 34.71 -28.26 27.14
CA LEU A 106 33.38 -28.15 27.72
C LEU A 106 32.34 -28.00 26.61
N VAL A 107 31.20 -28.66 26.76
CA VAL A 107 30.07 -28.62 25.81
C VAL A 107 28.76 -28.45 26.56
N GLY A 108 27.74 -27.89 25.90
CA GLY A 108 26.42 -27.66 26.50
C GLY A 108 26.37 -26.53 27.53
N LEU A 109 27.32 -25.60 27.44
CA LEU A 109 27.34 -24.39 28.26
C LEU A 109 26.24 -23.42 27.78
N ARG A 110 25.67 -22.60 28.68
CA ARG A 110 24.59 -21.66 28.32
C ARG A 110 25.13 -20.29 27.90
N PRO A 111 24.71 -19.75 26.74
CA PRO A 111 25.07 -18.40 26.28
C PRO A 111 24.63 -17.30 27.26
N GLY A 112 25.40 -16.20 27.37
CA GLY A 112 25.01 -15.00 28.10
C GLY A 112 25.06 -15.08 29.62
N VAL A 113 25.54 -16.20 30.17
CA VAL A 113 25.70 -16.42 31.62
C VAL A 113 27.19 -16.60 31.94
N LEU A 114 27.64 -16.03 33.07
CA LEU A 114 29.00 -16.23 33.58
C LEU A 114 29.12 -17.66 34.14
N HIS A 115 30.05 -18.43 33.61
CA HIS A 115 30.42 -19.75 34.10
C HIS A 115 31.78 -19.67 34.82
N THR A 116 31.84 -20.20 36.04
CA THR A 116 33.09 -20.40 36.77
C THR A 116 33.48 -21.87 36.65
N VAL A 117 34.63 -22.15 36.04
CA VAL A 117 35.18 -23.50 35.90
C VAL A 117 36.19 -23.75 37.01
N TYR A 118 36.12 -24.91 37.63
CA TYR A 118 37.01 -25.40 38.67
C TYR A 118 37.75 -26.65 38.23
N ILE A 119 39.02 -26.76 38.63
CA ILE A 119 39.82 -27.97 38.45
C ILE A 119 40.63 -28.30 39.70
N TRP A 120 40.74 -29.57 40.04
CA TRP A 120 41.64 -30.06 41.09
C TRP A 120 42.17 -31.46 40.74
N ALA A 121 43.33 -31.79 41.27
CA ALA A 121 43.95 -33.10 41.10
C ALA A 121 43.56 -34.04 42.24
N TYR A 122 43.54 -35.35 41.99
CA TYR A 122 43.24 -36.36 43.00
C TYR A 122 44.18 -37.57 42.95
N ARG A 123 44.31 -38.25 44.10
CA ARG A 123 45.02 -39.52 44.28
C ARG A 123 44.37 -40.28 45.44
N GLY A 124 43.62 -41.35 45.13
CA GLY A 124 42.74 -41.99 46.12
C GLY A 124 41.80 -40.97 46.76
N ASP A 125 41.72 -40.97 48.10
CA ASP A 125 40.85 -40.05 48.85
C ASP A 125 41.45 -38.65 49.06
N LYS A 126 42.65 -38.37 48.53
CA LYS A 126 43.30 -37.05 48.66
C LYS A 126 43.04 -36.20 47.42
N VAL A 127 42.74 -34.92 47.63
CA VAL A 127 42.51 -33.93 46.57
C VAL A 127 43.37 -32.68 46.78
N SER A 128 43.78 -32.01 45.70
CA SER A 128 44.45 -30.72 45.75
C SER A 128 43.46 -29.59 46.06
N ARG A 129 43.99 -28.37 46.28
CA ARG A 129 43.18 -27.15 46.17
C ARG A 129 42.60 -26.99 44.76
N LYS A 130 41.43 -26.35 44.66
CA LYS A 130 40.79 -26.01 43.38
C LYS A 130 41.44 -24.77 42.76
N SER A 131 41.71 -24.83 41.46
CA SER A 131 41.99 -23.68 40.61
C SER A 131 40.72 -23.32 39.85
N SER A 132 40.53 -22.02 39.58
CA SER A 132 39.31 -21.55 38.91
C SER A 132 39.59 -20.49 37.85
N THR A 133 38.76 -20.50 36.82
CA THR A 133 38.72 -19.47 35.78
C THR A 133 37.27 -19.13 35.45
N GLU A 134 37.01 -17.91 35.02
CA GLU A 134 35.68 -17.44 34.67
C GLU A 134 35.59 -17.22 33.17
N LEU A 135 34.49 -17.65 32.55
CA LEU A 135 34.21 -17.45 31.15
C LEU A 135 32.75 -17.05 30.95
N CYS A 136 32.51 -16.12 30.04
CA CYS A 136 31.17 -15.73 29.61
C CYS A 136 31.05 -16.07 28.13
N LEU A 137 30.07 -16.90 27.77
CA LEU A 137 29.79 -17.22 26.38
C LEU A 137 29.06 -16.05 25.74
N LEU A 138 29.57 -15.58 24.61
CA LEU A 138 28.92 -14.50 23.86
C LEU A 138 27.68 -15.07 23.16
N THR A 139 26.54 -14.41 23.34
CA THR A 139 25.40 -14.58 22.44
C THR A 139 25.81 -14.09 21.05
N ILE A 140 25.97 -14.99 20.08
CA ILE A 140 26.04 -14.59 18.68
C ILE A 140 24.60 -14.29 18.26
N THR A 141 24.21 -13.01 18.26
CA THR A 141 23.01 -12.59 17.53
C THR A 141 23.29 -12.83 16.03
N PRO A 142 22.49 -13.64 15.32
CA PRO A 142 22.68 -13.86 13.89
C PRO A 142 22.17 -12.66 13.07
N HIS A 143 22.73 -11.46 13.27
CA HIS A 143 22.30 -10.25 12.57
C HIS A 143 23.51 -9.38 12.17
N ALA A 144 24.20 -9.78 11.11
CA ALA A 144 24.57 -8.79 10.11
C ALA A 144 23.31 -8.54 9.26
N GLU A 145 22.35 -7.81 9.83
CA GLU A 145 21.21 -7.28 9.09
C GLU A 145 21.76 -6.35 8.00
N LEU A 146 21.31 -6.53 6.76
CA LEU A 146 21.48 -5.48 5.75
C LEU A 146 20.85 -4.21 6.33
N ASP A 147 21.55 -3.09 6.26
CA ASP A 147 21.00 -1.85 6.73
C ASP A 147 19.83 -1.43 5.84
N ALA A 148 18.76 -0.91 6.46
CA ALA A 148 17.60 -0.46 5.72
C ALA A 148 17.92 0.84 4.97
N PRO A 149 17.24 1.11 3.85
CA PRO A 149 17.26 2.43 3.23
C PRO A 149 16.89 3.50 4.28
N THR A 150 17.37 4.73 4.12
CA THR A 150 17.05 5.82 5.04
C THR A 150 16.35 6.97 4.32
N ASN A 151 15.80 7.92 5.09
CA ASN A 151 15.08 9.09 4.55
C ASN A 151 13.99 8.74 3.52
N PHE A 152 13.24 7.66 3.78
CA PHE A 152 12.18 7.23 2.89
C PHE A 152 10.96 8.16 2.98
N LEU A 153 10.71 8.86 1.88
CA LEU A 153 9.69 9.89 1.81
C LEU A 153 8.90 9.80 0.50
N ALA A 154 7.63 10.15 0.56
CA ALA A 154 6.74 10.27 -0.58
C ALA A 154 6.44 11.75 -0.82
N GLN A 155 6.51 12.18 -2.08
CA GLN A 155 6.28 13.55 -2.55
C GLN A 155 5.74 13.54 -4.00
N ASP A 156 5.50 14.72 -4.56
CA ASP A 156 5.02 14.93 -5.93
C ASP A 156 3.72 14.14 -6.23
N GLU A 157 2.79 14.17 -5.28
CA GLU A 157 1.53 13.45 -5.38
C GLU A 157 0.66 14.03 -6.49
N THR A 158 0.19 13.14 -7.36
CA THR A 158 -0.84 13.44 -8.35
C THR A 158 -2.13 12.71 -7.98
N GLU A 159 -3.13 12.81 -8.84
CA GLU A 159 -4.38 12.07 -8.72
C GLU A 159 -4.20 10.55 -8.87
N SER A 160 -3.10 10.10 -9.50
CA SER A 160 -2.91 8.68 -9.84
C SER A 160 -1.48 8.17 -9.70
N SER A 161 -0.58 9.00 -9.18
CA SER A 161 0.82 8.67 -8.98
C SER A 161 1.39 9.40 -7.78
N LEU A 162 2.49 8.88 -7.25
CA LEU A 162 3.33 9.59 -6.29
C LEU A 162 4.79 9.15 -6.50
N MET A 163 5.71 10.04 -6.18
CA MET A 163 7.14 9.75 -6.21
C MET A 163 7.59 9.36 -4.80
N VAL A 164 8.33 8.27 -4.70
CA VAL A 164 9.06 7.90 -3.48
C VAL A 164 10.54 8.10 -3.67
N TYR A 165 11.21 8.55 -2.62
CA TYR A 165 12.65 8.80 -2.57
C TYR A 165 13.25 8.16 -1.32
N TRP A 166 14.48 7.65 -1.42
CA TRP A 166 15.23 7.09 -0.30
C TRP A 166 16.74 7.22 -0.51
N ASP A 167 17.48 7.19 0.58
CA ASP A 167 18.93 7.10 0.58
C ASP A 167 19.37 5.64 0.59
N ARG A 168 20.45 5.35 -0.15
CA ARG A 168 20.98 3.99 -0.29
C ARG A 168 21.54 3.47 1.04
N PRO A 169 21.37 2.16 1.33
CA PRO A 169 22.14 1.48 2.36
C PRO A 169 23.66 1.59 2.15
N GLN A 170 24.41 1.55 3.25
CA GLN A 170 25.87 1.43 3.26
C GLN A 170 26.34 0.06 2.77
N ALA A 171 25.57 -1.01 3.05
CA ALA A 171 25.85 -2.32 2.50
C ALA A 171 25.61 -2.34 0.99
N GLU A 172 26.45 -3.08 0.26
CA GLU A 172 26.22 -3.37 -1.14
C GLU A 172 25.05 -4.35 -1.28
N ILE A 173 24.04 -3.98 -2.06
CA ILE A 173 22.77 -4.70 -2.23
C ILE A 173 22.54 -5.08 -3.70
N ASP A 174 21.68 -6.07 -3.93
CA ASP A 174 21.25 -6.48 -5.27
C ASP A 174 20.08 -5.61 -5.78
N GLY A 175 19.23 -5.12 -4.86
CA GLY A 175 18.11 -4.26 -5.19
C GLY A 175 17.19 -3.96 -4.00
N TYR A 176 16.03 -3.40 -4.32
CA TYR A 176 14.97 -3.08 -3.37
C TYR A 176 13.66 -3.77 -3.75
N ILE A 177 12.83 -4.04 -2.74
CA ILE A 177 11.45 -4.47 -2.91
C ILE A 177 10.55 -3.36 -2.39
N LEU A 178 9.74 -2.80 -3.29
CA LEU A 178 8.69 -1.84 -2.96
C LEU A 178 7.34 -2.55 -2.88
N THR A 179 6.55 -2.22 -1.87
CA THR A 179 5.14 -2.61 -1.74
C THR A 179 4.34 -1.42 -1.25
N TYR A 180 3.07 -1.30 -1.59
CA TYR A 180 2.20 -0.27 -1.04
C TYR A 180 0.83 -0.83 -0.69
N SER A 181 0.20 -0.29 0.33
CA SER A 181 -1.13 -0.69 0.75
C SER A 181 -2.02 0.51 1.03
N SER A 182 -3.33 0.28 0.92
CA SER A 182 -4.39 1.21 1.24
C SER A 182 -5.46 0.48 2.06
N THR A 183 -6.49 1.19 2.50
CA THR A 183 -7.64 0.59 3.19
C THR A 183 -8.41 -0.43 2.33
N GLU A 184 -8.25 -0.39 1.02
CA GLU A 184 -8.94 -1.27 0.07
C GLU A 184 -8.10 -2.50 -0.35
N GLY A 185 -6.81 -2.55 -0.02
CA GLY A 185 -5.93 -3.68 -0.38
C GLY A 185 -4.43 -3.34 -0.46
N SER A 186 -3.62 -4.35 -0.78
CA SER A 186 -2.16 -4.26 -0.94
C SER A 186 -1.73 -4.50 -2.39
N SER A 187 -0.62 -3.89 -2.79
CA SER A 187 0.06 -4.15 -4.06
C SER A 187 0.86 -5.44 -4.05
N GLU A 188 1.23 -5.90 -5.24
CA GLU A 188 2.31 -6.88 -5.44
C GLU A 188 3.69 -6.26 -5.18
N GLU A 189 4.71 -7.11 -5.13
CA GLU A 189 6.11 -6.72 -4.95
C GLU A 189 6.69 -6.12 -6.23
N ILE A 190 7.25 -4.93 -6.12
CA ILE A 190 7.92 -4.23 -7.22
C ILE A 190 9.42 -4.31 -6.98
N LEU A 191 10.14 -4.98 -7.89
CA LEU A 191 11.60 -5.05 -7.88
C LEU A 191 12.20 -3.78 -8.47
N VAL A 192 13.10 -3.15 -7.71
CA VAL A 192 13.82 -1.94 -8.12
C VAL A 192 15.32 -2.20 -8.06
N GLY A 193 16.05 -1.74 -9.09
CA GLY A 193 17.49 -1.93 -9.16
C GLY A 193 18.25 -1.23 -8.03
N SER A 194 19.37 -1.82 -7.60
CA SER A 194 20.24 -1.32 -6.53
C SER A 194 20.71 0.12 -6.71
N ASP A 195 20.81 0.59 -7.96
CA ASP A 195 21.21 1.95 -8.27
C ASP A 195 20.11 3.02 -8.14
N SER A 196 18.88 2.61 -7.88
CA SER A 196 17.76 3.56 -7.79
C SER A 196 17.70 4.18 -6.39
N THR A 197 17.41 5.48 -6.34
CA THR A 197 17.10 6.23 -5.12
C THR A 197 15.69 6.83 -5.14
N SER A 198 14.92 6.52 -6.19
CA SER A 198 13.56 7.00 -6.37
C SER A 198 12.75 6.05 -7.25
N TYR A 199 11.44 6.05 -7.09
CA TYR A 199 10.52 5.31 -7.95
C TYR A 199 9.17 6.02 -8.07
N MET A 200 8.59 6.00 -9.27
CA MET A 200 7.25 6.56 -9.53
C MET A 200 6.20 5.46 -9.40
N LEU A 201 5.41 5.49 -8.33
CA LEU A 201 4.22 4.64 -8.23
C LEU A 201 3.13 5.22 -9.14
N THR A 202 2.55 4.41 -10.02
CA THR A 202 1.49 4.81 -10.95
C THR A 202 0.27 3.91 -10.83
N GLY A 203 -0.88 4.35 -11.32
CA GLY A 203 -2.12 3.58 -11.25
C GLY A 203 -2.76 3.59 -9.86
N LEU A 204 -2.43 4.60 -9.06
CA LEU A 204 -3.05 4.86 -7.77
C LEU A 204 -4.43 5.47 -7.95
N ARG A 205 -5.29 5.34 -6.93
CA ARG A 205 -6.62 5.94 -6.91
C ARG A 205 -6.54 7.36 -6.34
N PRO A 206 -7.30 8.33 -6.86
CA PRO A 206 -7.31 9.69 -6.32
C PRO A 206 -7.93 9.79 -4.92
N GLY A 207 -7.37 10.63 -4.04
CA GLY A 207 -7.89 10.90 -2.69
C GLY A 207 -7.79 9.71 -1.74
N VAL A 208 -6.79 8.85 -1.94
CA VAL A 208 -6.58 7.64 -1.13
C VAL A 208 -5.23 7.75 -0.42
N LEU A 209 -5.24 7.48 0.89
CA LEU A 209 -4.03 7.39 1.69
C LEU A 209 -3.34 6.05 1.43
N TYR A 210 -2.10 6.11 0.95
CA TYR A 210 -1.24 4.95 0.73
C TYR A 210 -0.15 4.89 1.78
N THR A 211 0.10 3.68 2.29
CA THR A 211 1.31 3.36 3.05
C THR A 211 2.25 2.60 2.13
N VAL A 212 3.36 3.22 1.76
CA VAL A 212 4.39 2.60 0.93
C VAL A 212 5.44 2.02 1.85
N TYR A 213 6.00 0.88 1.47
CA TYR A 213 7.07 0.21 2.17
C TYR A 213 8.21 -0.13 1.25
N ILE A 214 9.42 -0.07 1.78
CA ILE A 214 10.65 -0.46 1.09
C ILE A 214 11.51 -1.32 2.01
N LEU A 215 12.19 -2.30 1.41
CA LEU A 215 13.32 -3.02 2.01
C LEU A 215 14.40 -3.25 0.95
N ALA A 216 15.65 -3.35 1.38
CA ALA A 216 16.78 -3.71 0.52
C ALA A 216 17.09 -5.21 0.65
N PHE A 217 17.64 -5.83 -0.40
CA PHE A 217 18.00 -7.25 -0.36
C PHE A 217 19.34 -7.54 -1.04
N LYS A 218 19.98 -8.63 -0.61
CA LYS A 218 21.18 -9.22 -1.22
C LYS A 218 21.10 -10.74 -1.13
N GLY A 219 20.96 -11.42 -2.26
CA GLY A 219 20.68 -12.85 -2.32
C GLY A 219 19.43 -13.21 -1.53
N SER A 220 19.59 -14.07 -0.51
CA SER A 220 18.50 -14.47 0.40
C SER A 220 18.36 -13.59 1.65
N LYS A 221 19.18 -12.56 1.80
CA LYS A 221 19.14 -11.64 2.94
C LYS A 221 18.33 -10.40 2.59
N ALA A 222 17.57 -9.88 3.56
CA ALA A 222 16.79 -8.65 3.44
C ALA A 222 17.07 -7.73 4.65
N SER A 223 16.96 -6.42 4.43
CA SER A 223 16.96 -5.42 5.49
C SER A 223 15.65 -5.42 6.26
N THR A 224 15.59 -4.65 7.34
CA THR A 224 14.30 -4.28 7.94
C THR A 224 13.46 -3.47 6.94
N LYS A 225 12.14 -3.62 7.06
CA LYS A 225 11.15 -2.93 6.22
C LYS A 225 10.81 -1.60 6.84
N ILE A 226 10.92 -0.51 6.07
CA ILE A 226 10.52 0.83 6.50
C ILE A 226 9.35 1.33 5.65
N SER A 227 8.64 2.35 6.14
CA SER A 227 7.42 2.84 5.50
C SER A 227 7.30 4.36 5.50
N THR A 228 6.57 4.87 4.53
CA THR A 228 6.13 6.27 4.45
C THR A 228 4.66 6.32 4.03
N GLN A 229 4.00 7.46 4.26
CA GLN A 229 2.58 7.64 3.93
C GLN A 229 2.39 8.90 3.08
N ALA A 230 1.54 8.80 2.06
CA ALA A 230 1.12 9.92 1.25
C ALA A 230 -0.31 9.71 0.74
N GLU A 231 -1.05 10.81 0.63
CA GLU A 231 -2.41 10.81 0.09
C GLU A 231 -2.38 11.39 -1.32
N THR A 232 -2.89 10.63 -2.29
CA THR A 232 -3.03 11.13 -3.66
C THR A 232 -4.00 12.30 -3.73
N VAL A 233 -3.80 13.19 -4.68
CA VAL A 233 -4.66 14.37 -4.85
C VAL A 233 -6.10 13.92 -5.13
N GLY A 234 -7.05 14.41 -4.34
CA GLY A 234 -8.47 14.12 -4.52
C GLY A 234 -9.03 14.80 -5.77
N VAL A 235 -9.90 14.09 -6.49
CA VAL A 235 -10.71 14.67 -7.58
C VAL A 235 -12.16 14.87 -7.15
N LEU A 236 -12.84 15.84 -7.75
CA LEU A 236 -14.23 16.17 -7.39
C LEU A 236 -15.18 14.98 -7.63
N TYR A 237 -14.93 14.18 -8.67
CA TYR A 237 -15.69 12.99 -9.02
C TYR A 237 -14.76 11.79 -9.21
N PRO A 238 -14.38 11.06 -8.13
CA PRO A 238 -13.48 9.90 -8.24
C PRO A 238 -14.05 8.75 -9.08
N PHE A 239 -15.37 8.67 -9.12
CA PHE A 239 -16.13 7.70 -9.93
C PHE A 239 -17.08 8.47 -10.85
N PRO A 240 -16.57 9.04 -11.96
CA PRO A 240 -17.39 9.88 -12.80
C PRO A 240 -18.49 9.05 -13.48
N MET A 241 -19.72 9.54 -13.48
CA MET A 241 -20.86 8.87 -14.12
C MET A 241 -21.04 9.25 -15.59
N ASP A 242 -20.42 10.35 -16.01
CA ASP A 242 -20.58 10.93 -17.33
C ASP A 242 -19.34 11.75 -17.72
N CYS A 243 -19.25 12.11 -19.00
CA CYS A 243 -18.15 12.91 -19.54
C CYS A 243 -18.12 14.34 -18.97
N VAL A 244 -19.21 14.86 -18.42
CA VAL A 244 -19.22 16.17 -17.77
C VAL A 244 -18.48 16.13 -16.45
N GLN A 245 -18.63 15.06 -15.67
CA GLN A 245 -17.88 14.86 -14.42
C GLN A 245 -16.39 14.68 -14.68
N ILE A 246 -16.04 13.89 -15.71
CA ILE A 246 -14.66 13.77 -16.20
C ILE A 246 -14.08 15.15 -16.52
N MET A 247 -14.85 15.96 -17.27
CA MET A 247 -14.44 17.32 -17.63
C MET A 247 -14.32 18.25 -16.42
N LYS A 248 -15.19 18.11 -15.41
CA LYS A 248 -15.11 18.87 -14.15
C LYS A 248 -13.91 18.47 -13.29
N ASN A 249 -13.40 17.24 -13.43
CA ASN A 249 -12.11 16.83 -12.85
C ASN A 249 -10.91 17.45 -13.58
N GLY A 250 -11.13 18.27 -14.63
CA GLY A 250 -10.05 18.96 -15.35
C GLY A 250 -9.65 18.31 -16.67
N ASN A 251 -10.19 17.13 -17.00
CA ASN A 251 -9.90 16.43 -18.25
C ASN A 251 -10.60 17.11 -19.44
N LYS A 252 -9.83 17.85 -20.24
CA LYS A 252 -10.37 18.65 -21.37
C LYS A 252 -10.10 18.07 -22.76
N LYS A 253 -9.40 16.93 -22.86
CA LYS A 253 -9.07 16.33 -24.16
C LYS A 253 -10.14 15.32 -24.54
N SER A 254 -10.58 15.34 -25.80
CA SER A 254 -11.43 14.26 -26.32
C SER A 254 -10.67 12.93 -26.34
N GLY A 255 -11.34 11.83 -25.99
CA GLY A 255 -10.68 10.53 -25.83
C GLY A 255 -11.56 9.48 -25.18
N VAL A 256 -10.99 8.29 -24.99
CA VAL A 256 -11.65 7.20 -24.25
C VAL A 256 -11.41 7.39 -22.75
N TYR A 257 -12.47 7.30 -21.96
CA TYR A 257 -12.47 7.40 -20.51
C TYR A 257 -13.36 6.34 -19.88
N THR A 258 -13.12 6.04 -18.61
CA THR A 258 -13.96 5.13 -17.82
C THR A 258 -15.02 5.92 -17.05
N ILE A 259 -16.28 5.50 -17.16
CA ILE A 259 -17.39 5.98 -16.34
C ILE A 259 -18.00 4.84 -15.52
N TYR A 260 -18.79 5.20 -14.50
CA TYR A 260 -19.49 4.26 -13.63
C TYR A 260 -21.00 4.41 -13.76
N ILE A 261 -21.64 3.42 -14.38
CA ILE A 261 -23.06 3.49 -14.73
C ILE A 261 -23.92 3.42 -13.45
N ALA A 262 -24.96 4.25 -13.39
CA ALA A 262 -25.92 4.30 -12.28
C ALA A 262 -25.29 4.50 -10.88
N ASN A 263 -24.11 5.15 -10.83
CA ASN A 263 -23.33 5.34 -9.59
C ASN A 263 -22.87 4.02 -8.94
N ASP A 264 -22.79 2.94 -9.72
CA ASP A 264 -22.38 1.61 -9.26
C ASP A 264 -20.90 1.36 -9.58
N ARG A 265 -20.08 1.26 -8.53
CA ARG A 265 -18.63 1.04 -8.66
C ARG A 265 -18.27 -0.30 -9.29
N SER A 266 -19.18 -1.28 -9.24
CA SER A 266 -18.99 -2.60 -9.84
C SER A 266 -19.26 -2.64 -11.34
N LYS A 267 -19.76 -1.53 -11.92
CA LYS A 267 -20.16 -1.43 -13.33
C LYS A 267 -19.34 -0.37 -14.10
N PRO A 268 -18.02 -0.57 -14.29
CA PRO A 268 -17.23 0.31 -15.14
C PRO A 268 -17.62 0.17 -16.62
N ALA A 269 -17.61 1.27 -17.35
CA ALA A 269 -17.81 1.30 -18.79
C ALA A 269 -16.84 2.28 -19.45
N GLU A 270 -16.10 1.80 -20.46
CA GLU A 270 -15.29 2.66 -21.32
C GLU A 270 -16.19 3.36 -22.33
N VAL A 271 -16.04 4.68 -22.43
CA VAL A 271 -16.81 5.55 -23.32
C VAL A 271 -15.91 6.56 -23.99
N PHE A 272 -16.27 6.98 -25.20
CA PHE A 272 -15.60 8.11 -25.83
C PHE A 272 -16.26 9.42 -25.38
N CYS A 273 -15.46 10.30 -24.78
CA CYS A 273 -15.88 11.63 -24.41
C CYS A 273 -15.41 12.64 -25.46
N ASP A 274 -16.36 13.34 -26.07
CA ASP A 274 -16.10 14.53 -26.88
C ASP A 274 -16.12 15.76 -25.95
N MET A 275 -14.93 16.34 -25.78
CA MET A 275 -14.68 17.52 -24.94
C MET A 275 -14.61 18.82 -25.74
N ASP A 276 -14.72 18.75 -27.06
CA ASP A 276 -14.48 19.87 -27.96
C ASP A 276 -15.79 20.47 -28.48
N THR A 277 -16.76 19.64 -28.87
CA THR A 277 -17.99 20.11 -29.51
C THR A 277 -18.91 20.80 -28.51
N ASP A 278 -19.36 22.02 -28.82
CA ASP A 278 -20.39 22.74 -28.06
C ASP A 278 -20.13 22.77 -26.54
N GLY A 279 -18.88 23.07 -26.18
CA GLY A 279 -18.42 23.17 -24.80
C GLY A 279 -18.13 21.82 -24.11
N GLY A 280 -18.19 20.71 -24.84
CA GLY A 280 -17.67 19.41 -24.40
C GLY A 280 -18.54 18.66 -23.40
N GLY A 281 -17.99 17.58 -22.84
CA GLY A 281 -18.66 16.70 -21.89
C GLY A 281 -19.71 15.80 -22.53
N TRP A 282 -19.60 15.54 -23.83
CA TRP A 282 -20.52 14.65 -24.54
C TRP A 282 -20.05 13.21 -24.45
N LEU A 283 -20.95 12.32 -24.04
CA LEU A 283 -20.76 10.88 -24.15
C LEU A 283 -21.17 10.45 -25.56
N VAL A 284 -20.21 10.05 -26.37
CA VAL A 284 -20.45 9.66 -27.76
C VAL A 284 -20.85 8.19 -27.83
N ARG A 285 -21.99 7.93 -28.45
CA ARG A 285 -22.57 6.59 -28.62
C ARG A 285 -22.17 5.94 -29.94
N MET A 286 -22.06 6.74 -31.00
CA MET A 286 -21.92 6.24 -32.36
C MET A 286 -21.08 7.23 -33.16
N ILE A 287 -19.96 6.77 -33.69
CA ILE A 287 -19.11 7.53 -34.62
C ILE A 287 -18.97 6.68 -35.87
N PHE A 288 -19.50 7.14 -37.00
CA PHE A 288 -19.24 6.52 -38.28
C PHE A 288 -18.74 7.58 -39.25
N LYS A 289 -17.43 7.55 -39.47
CA LYS A 289 -16.73 8.34 -40.48
C LYS A 289 -16.04 7.36 -41.41
N LEU A 290 -16.27 7.48 -42.72
CA LEU A 290 -15.70 6.62 -43.79
C LEU A 290 -14.15 6.49 -43.82
N LYS A 291 -13.42 7.08 -42.86
CA LYS A 291 -11.95 7.07 -42.78
C LYS A 291 -11.33 6.89 -41.38
N ILE A 292 -12.07 6.50 -40.33
CA ILE A 292 -11.46 6.25 -39.00
C ILE A 292 -11.69 4.80 -38.55
N ILE A 293 -10.72 3.97 -38.96
CA ILE A 293 -10.06 2.86 -38.28
C ILE A 293 -10.90 2.01 -37.28
N SER A 294 -11.29 0.82 -37.77
CA SER A 294 -11.26 -0.54 -37.19
C SER A 294 -10.99 -0.80 -35.69
N TYR A 295 -10.32 0.06 -34.92
CA TYR A 295 -9.89 -0.22 -33.54
C TYR A 295 -10.93 0.25 -32.49
N LEU A 296 -11.69 1.31 -32.78
CA LEU A 296 -12.74 1.82 -31.88
C LEU A 296 -14.06 1.03 -31.97
N LEU A 297 -14.22 0.19 -33.00
CA LEU A 297 -15.43 -0.59 -33.27
C LEU A 297 -15.69 -1.66 -32.21
N HIS A 298 -14.65 -2.16 -31.54
CA HIS A 298 -14.76 -3.15 -30.45
C HIS A 298 -15.20 -2.53 -29.11
N ILE A 299 -14.94 -1.23 -28.89
CA ILE A 299 -15.15 -0.55 -27.59
C ILE A 299 -16.56 0.06 -27.48
N LEU A 300 -17.21 0.36 -28.61
CA LEU A 300 -18.51 1.04 -28.66
C LEU A 300 -19.58 0.24 -29.42
N CYS A 301 -19.81 -1.02 -29.03
CA CYS A 301 -21.02 -1.74 -29.45
C CYS A 301 -22.24 -1.33 -28.60
N LEU A 302 -22.63 -0.05 -28.71
CA LEU A 302 -23.93 0.47 -28.26
C LEU A 302 -25.03 0.32 -29.35
N SER A 303 -24.70 -0.39 -30.44
CA SER A 303 -25.57 -0.75 -31.58
C SER A 303 -26.07 -2.20 -31.55
N VAL A 304 -25.53 -3.03 -30.66
CA VAL A 304 -25.96 -4.42 -30.38
C VAL A 304 -26.97 -4.38 -29.21
N PRO A 305 -27.93 -5.33 -29.09
CA PRO A 305 -28.92 -5.33 -28.00
C PRO A 305 -28.34 -5.12 -26.59
N SER A 306 -27.13 -5.62 -26.32
CA SER A 306 -26.38 -5.43 -25.05
C SER A 306 -26.02 -3.98 -24.73
N GLY A 307 -26.02 -3.10 -25.73
CA GLY A 307 -25.71 -1.69 -25.59
C GLY A 307 -26.90 -0.81 -25.18
N LEU A 308 -28.11 -1.21 -25.56
CA LEU A 308 -29.32 -0.47 -25.21
C LEU A 308 -29.61 -0.54 -23.71
N ASP A 309 -29.29 -1.66 -23.04
CA ASP A 309 -29.45 -1.77 -21.58
C ASP A 309 -28.60 -0.75 -20.83
N LYS A 310 -27.35 -0.52 -21.27
CA LYS A 310 -26.47 0.52 -20.67
C LYS A 310 -27.03 1.93 -20.86
N ILE A 311 -27.61 2.22 -22.04
CA ILE A 311 -28.22 3.53 -22.31
C ILE A 311 -29.49 3.71 -21.49
N TYR A 312 -30.28 2.65 -21.33
CA TYR A 312 -31.43 2.63 -20.44
C TYR A 312 -30.98 2.98 -19.02
N GLU A 313 -29.96 2.30 -18.48
CA GLU A 313 -29.43 2.56 -17.13
C GLU A 313 -28.90 4.00 -16.98
N LEU A 314 -28.22 4.55 -17.99
CA LEU A 314 -27.71 5.94 -17.95
C LEU A 314 -28.83 6.99 -18.00
N THR A 315 -29.80 6.81 -18.90
CA THR A 315 -30.84 7.81 -19.18
C THR A 315 -32.05 7.74 -18.23
N ASN A 316 -32.17 6.66 -17.46
CA ASN A 316 -33.23 6.47 -16.46
C ASN A 316 -32.73 6.73 -15.02
N THR A 317 -31.85 7.71 -14.86
CA THR A 317 -31.45 8.29 -13.57
C THR A 317 -32.24 9.59 -13.31
N PRO A 318 -32.12 10.21 -12.11
CA PRO A 318 -32.66 11.55 -11.87
C PRO A 318 -32.07 12.62 -12.81
N THR A 319 -30.91 12.35 -13.41
CA THR A 319 -30.26 13.23 -14.39
C THR A 319 -31.00 13.17 -15.72
N GLN A 320 -31.50 14.31 -16.18
CA GLN A 320 -32.04 14.45 -17.53
C GLN A 320 -30.90 14.59 -18.53
N TYR A 321 -30.96 13.88 -19.65
CA TYR A 321 -29.98 13.96 -20.72
C TYR A 321 -30.55 14.67 -21.94
N GLU A 322 -29.72 15.53 -22.56
CA GLU A 322 -29.91 16.00 -23.92
C GLU A 322 -29.23 15.04 -24.90
N LEU A 323 -29.79 14.93 -26.10
CA LEU A 323 -29.29 14.12 -27.19
C LEU A 323 -28.96 15.02 -28.36
N ARG A 324 -27.76 14.83 -28.93
CA ARG A 324 -27.27 15.55 -30.09
C ARG A 324 -26.89 14.58 -31.21
N PHE A 325 -27.24 14.98 -32.42
CA PHE A 325 -26.81 14.39 -33.67
C PHE A 325 -25.97 15.41 -34.43
N ASP A 326 -24.75 15.05 -34.80
CA ASP A 326 -23.95 15.82 -35.76
C ASP A 326 -23.92 15.05 -37.08
N LEU A 327 -24.21 15.75 -38.18
CA LEU A 327 -24.39 15.18 -39.51
C LEU A 327 -23.45 15.87 -40.50
N GLY A 328 -22.98 15.11 -41.50
CA GLY A 328 -22.10 15.63 -42.54
C GLY A 328 -22.32 14.99 -43.90
N LEU A 329 -22.16 15.81 -44.94
CA LEU A 329 -22.13 15.39 -46.33
C LEU A 329 -21.11 16.26 -47.07
N GLY A 330 -19.97 15.70 -47.44
CA GLY A 330 -18.85 16.44 -48.01
C GLY A 330 -18.32 17.49 -47.03
N SER A 331 -18.37 18.77 -47.43
CA SER A 331 -17.99 19.91 -46.58
C SER A 331 -19.14 20.45 -45.73
N GLU A 332 -20.39 20.07 -46.02
CA GLU A 332 -21.55 20.58 -45.30
C GLU A 332 -21.73 19.88 -43.96
N ARG A 333 -22.16 20.63 -42.94
CA ARG A 333 -22.43 20.12 -41.59
C ARG A 333 -23.76 20.66 -41.09
N ALA A 334 -24.50 19.81 -40.40
CA ALA A 334 -25.73 20.17 -39.70
C ALA A 334 -25.81 19.42 -38.38
N TYR A 335 -26.65 19.90 -37.46
CA TYR A 335 -26.85 19.23 -36.19
C TYR A 335 -28.30 19.31 -35.72
N ALA A 336 -28.72 18.36 -34.90
CA ALA A 336 -30.01 18.32 -34.22
C ALA A 336 -29.81 18.01 -32.74
N VAL A 337 -30.49 18.74 -31.86
CA VAL A 337 -30.44 18.59 -30.40
C VAL A 337 -31.85 18.44 -29.87
N TYR A 338 -32.00 17.54 -28.90
CA TYR A 338 -33.25 17.29 -28.18
C TYR A 338 -33.00 17.38 -26.68
N ASP A 339 -33.81 18.19 -25.98
CA ASP A 339 -33.61 18.51 -24.56
C ASP A 339 -34.01 17.40 -23.56
N ASN A 340 -34.48 16.26 -24.06
CA ASN A 340 -34.77 15.08 -23.26
C ASN A 340 -34.52 13.85 -24.12
N PHE A 341 -33.80 12.88 -23.57
CA PHE A 341 -33.61 11.59 -24.20
C PHE A 341 -33.63 10.49 -23.15
N LYS A 342 -34.57 9.56 -23.32
CA LYS A 342 -34.68 8.33 -22.54
C LYS A 342 -35.14 7.21 -23.44
N ILE A 343 -34.81 5.99 -23.04
CA ILE A 343 -35.39 4.79 -23.61
C ILE A 343 -36.04 3.96 -22.50
N ALA A 344 -37.06 3.19 -22.84
CA ALA A 344 -37.71 2.28 -21.90
C ALA A 344 -36.86 1.01 -21.66
N PRO A 345 -37.16 0.17 -20.65
CA PRO A 345 -36.44 -1.08 -20.47
C PRO A 345 -36.74 -2.09 -21.60
N VAL A 346 -35.94 -3.16 -21.67
CA VAL A 346 -36.10 -4.24 -22.66
C VAL A 346 -37.52 -4.83 -22.73
N LYS A 347 -38.24 -4.89 -21.60
CA LYS A 347 -39.66 -5.35 -21.54
C LYS A 347 -40.61 -4.49 -22.39
N GLN A 348 -40.26 -3.22 -22.58
CA GLN A 348 -40.98 -2.28 -23.44
C GLN A 348 -40.22 -2.01 -24.75
N LYS A 349 -39.35 -2.95 -25.14
CA LYS A 349 -38.61 -2.93 -26.41
C LYS A 349 -37.84 -1.61 -26.62
N PHE A 350 -37.23 -1.07 -25.56
CA PHE A 350 -36.43 0.16 -25.63
C PHE A 350 -37.12 1.37 -26.24
N LYS A 351 -38.44 1.50 -26.00
CA LYS A 351 -39.28 2.60 -26.50
C LYS A 351 -38.67 3.98 -26.27
N LEU A 352 -38.58 4.78 -27.34
CA LEU A 352 -37.96 6.11 -27.35
C LEU A 352 -38.83 7.15 -26.64
N THR A 353 -38.19 7.99 -25.84
CA THR A 353 -38.72 9.26 -25.35
C THR A 353 -37.75 10.38 -25.70
N ILE A 354 -38.22 11.34 -26.47
CA ILE A 354 -37.46 12.50 -26.93
C ILE A 354 -38.15 13.81 -26.53
N GLY A 355 -37.36 14.85 -26.35
CA GLY A 355 -37.76 16.19 -25.92
C GLY A 355 -38.01 17.16 -27.08
N LYS A 356 -37.91 18.46 -26.79
CA LYS A 356 -38.05 19.52 -27.79
C LYS A 356 -36.81 19.60 -28.67
N TYR A 357 -37.04 19.72 -29.97
CA TYR A 357 -36.01 19.89 -30.98
C TYR A 357 -35.42 21.31 -30.98
N SER A 358 -34.12 21.39 -31.29
CA SER A 358 -33.42 22.59 -31.75
C SER A 358 -32.26 22.19 -32.67
N GLY A 359 -31.82 23.06 -33.58
CA GLY A 359 -30.68 22.78 -34.47
C GLY A 359 -30.91 23.23 -35.90
N THR A 360 -29.99 22.85 -36.79
CA THR A 360 -29.97 23.24 -38.21
C THR A 360 -30.31 22.08 -39.16
N ALA A 361 -30.37 20.84 -38.69
CA ALA A 361 -30.66 19.67 -39.51
C ALA A 361 -32.15 19.43 -39.78
N GLY A 362 -33.05 20.18 -39.13
CA GLY A 362 -34.48 19.90 -39.12
C GLY A 362 -34.86 18.75 -38.20
N ASP A 363 -36.13 18.71 -37.78
CA ASP A 363 -36.60 17.76 -36.78
C ASP A 363 -37.04 16.42 -37.38
N ALA A 364 -36.18 15.41 -37.32
CA ALA A 364 -36.51 14.06 -37.78
C ALA A 364 -36.98 13.12 -36.66
N MET A 365 -36.52 13.33 -35.41
CA MET A 365 -36.74 12.36 -34.33
C MET A 365 -38.07 12.50 -33.60
N THR A 366 -38.73 13.66 -33.64
CA THR A 366 -40.07 13.79 -33.05
C THR A 366 -41.08 12.84 -33.71
N TYR A 367 -40.92 12.53 -35.00
CA TYR A 367 -41.74 11.53 -35.70
C TYR A 367 -41.65 10.13 -35.08
N HIS A 368 -40.48 9.81 -34.51
CA HIS A 368 -40.16 8.53 -33.88
C HIS A 368 -40.55 8.46 -32.40
N GLN A 369 -41.17 9.52 -31.85
CA GLN A 369 -41.56 9.59 -30.45
C GLN A 369 -42.44 8.40 -30.03
N GLY A 370 -42.07 7.77 -28.93
CA GLY A 370 -42.81 6.65 -28.35
C GLY A 370 -42.76 5.36 -29.17
N ARG A 371 -41.86 5.25 -30.17
CA ARG A 371 -41.71 4.02 -30.95
C ARG A 371 -40.76 3.04 -30.26
N PRO A 372 -41.09 1.73 -30.27
CA PRO A 372 -40.16 0.69 -29.82
C PRO A 372 -38.99 0.57 -30.80
N TRP A 373 -37.91 -0.05 -30.34
CA TRP A 373 -36.75 -0.38 -31.16
C TRP A 373 -37.07 -1.60 -32.03
N THR A 374 -36.80 -1.49 -33.32
CA THR A 374 -37.05 -2.54 -34.31
C THR A 374 -35.74 -2.98 -34.95
N THR A 375 -35.57 -4.29 -35.07
CA THR A 375 -34.40 -4.95 -35.67
C THR A 375 -34.84 -5.91 -36.79
N ILE A 376 -33.88 -6.44 -37.55
CA ILE A 376 -34.17 -7.38 -38.64
C ILE A 376 -34.88 -8.67 -38.18
N ASP A 377 -34.67 -9.03 -36.91
CA ASP A 377 -35.15 -10.24 -36.24
C ASP A 377 -36.29 -9.97 -35.23
N SER A 378 -36.61 -8.70 -34.96
CA SER A 378 -37.73 -8.30 -34.09
C SER A 378 -38.44 -7.09 -34.69
N ASP A 379 -39.53 -7.35 -35.41
CA ASP A 379 -40.40 -6.32 -35.96
C ASP A 379 -41.30 -5.75 -34.85
N ASN A 380 -41.10 -4.47 -34.51
CA ASN A 380 -41.93 -3.73 -33.57
C ASN A 380 -42.46 -2.43 -34.19
N ASP A 381 -42.32 -2.25 -35.50
CA ASP A 381 -42.76 -1.04 -36.18
C ASP A 381 -44.27 -1.12 -36.54
N ILE A 382 -44.80 -0.08 -37.21
CA ILE A 382 -46.22 -0.05 -37.61
C ILE A 382 -46.42 -0.12 -39.12
N ALA A 383 -45.35 -0.37 -39.87
CA ALA A 383 -45.44 -0.50 -41.32
C ALA A 383 -46.03 -1.88 -41.68
N LEU A 384 -46.40 -2.06 -42.95
CA LEU A 384 -46.92 -3.32 -43.46
C LEU A 384 -45.87 -4.44 -43.51
N GLY A 385 -44.58 -4.09 -43.52
CA GLY A 385 -43.48 -5.02 -43.47
C GLY A 385 -42.32 -4.43 -42.68
N ASN A 386 -41.36 -5.28 -42.34
CA ASN A 386 -40.28 -4.89 -41.43
C ASN A 386 -39.37 -3.81 -42.04
N CYS A 387 -39.39 -2.62 -41.45
CA CYS A 387 -38.59 -1.48 -41.89
C CYS A 387 -37.09 -1.71 -41.70
N ALA A 388 -36.68 -2.43 -40.65
CA ALA A 388 -35.27 -2.76 -40.42
C ALA A 388 -34.70 -3.67 -41.51
N LEU A 389 -35.51 -4.61 -42.04
CA LEU A 389 -35.13 -5.42 -43.21
C LEU A 389 -35.02 -4.58 -44.48
N THR A 390 -35.99 -3.69 -44.69
CA THR A 390 -36.07 -2.85 -45.91
C THR A 390 -34.95 -1.81 -45.97
N HIS A 391 -34.66 -1.15 -44.85
CA HIS A 391 -33.72 -0.03 -44.74
C HIS A 391 -32.38 -0.40 -44.11
N ARG A 392 -32.12 -1.70 -43.89
CA ARG A 392 -30.82 -2.27 -43.53
C ARG A 392 -30.18 -1.62 -42.30
N GLY A 393 -30.96 -1.44 -41.24
CA GLY A 393 -30.50 -0.84 -39.99
C GLY A 393 -31.54 -0.97 -38.88
N ALA A 394 -31.10 -1.15 -37.64
CA ALA A 394 -32.02 -1.15 -36.49
C ALA A 394 -32.33 0.29 -36.06
N TRP A 395 -33.59 0.60 -35.78
CA TRP A 395 -34.01 1.96 -35.41
C TRP A 395 -35.34 1.98 -34.67
N TRP A 396 -35.73 3.14 -34.15
CA TRP A 396 -37.07 3.39 -33.60
C TRP A 396 -38.08 3.66 -34.71
N TYR A 397 -38.33 2.67 -35.58
CA TYR A 397 -39.20 2.84 -36.74
C TYR A 397 -40.68 3.08 -36.35
N LYS A 398 -41.35 3.93 -37.14
CA LYS A 398 -42.82 4.11 -37.14
C LYS A 398 -43.39 3.47 -38.39
N ASN A 399 -43.90 4.26 -39.34
CA ASN A 399 -44.08 3.83 -40.71
C ASN A 399 -42.74 4.09 -41.40
N CYS A 400 -41.78 3.22 -41.09
CA CYS A 400 -40.34 3.39 -41.29
C CYS A 400 -39.79 4.67 -40.67
N HIS A 401 -39.12 5.56 -41.40
CA HIS A 401 -38.32 6.61 -40.75
C HIS A 401 -38.26 7.94 -41.47
N LEU A 402 -38.05 9.03 -40.71
CA LEU A 402 -37.51 10.31 -41.19
C LEU A 402 -36.00 10.46 -40.96
N ALA A 403 -35.41 9.55 -40.20
CA ALA A 403 -33.98 9.45 -39.99
C ALA A 403 -33.62 8.00 -39.73
N ASN A 404 -32.57 7.52 -40.39
CA ASN A 404 -32.00 6.21 -40.13
C ASN A 404 -30.48 6.35 -40.16
N LEU A 405 -29.88 6.51 -38.98
CA LEU A 405 -28.43 6.63 -38.85
C LEU A 405 -27.72 5.26 -38.81
N ASN A 406 -28.49 4.18 -38.70
CA ASN A 406 -27.98 2.80 -38.69
C ASN A 406 -28.13 2.09 -40.04
N GLY A 407 -28.50 2.84 -41.09
CA GLY A 407 -28.58 2.33 -42.45
C GLY A 407 -27.23 1.91 -43.01
N LYS A 408 -27.22 1.39 -44.23
CA LYS A 408 -26.03 0.87 -44.87
C LYS A 408 -25.09 2.01 -45.32
N TRP A 409 -23.90 2.09 -44.73
CA TRP A 409 -22.87 3.07 -45.12
C TRP A 409 -22.29 2.82 -46.50
N GLY A 410 -21.93 3.90 -47.21
CA GLY A 410 -21.17 3.85 -48.46
C GLY A 410 -21.95 3.30 -49.66
N ASP A 411 -23.24 2.99 -49.52
CA ASP A 411 -24.09 2.64 -50.66
C ASP A 411 -24.52 3.92 -51.39
N ASN A 412 -23.65 4.39 -52.30
CA ASN A 412 -23.91 5.54 -53.17
C ASN A 412 -24.68 5.14 -54.44
N ARG A 413 -25.10 3.87 -54.54
CA ARG A 413 -26.06 3.48 -55.57
C ARG A 413 -27.33 4.21 -55.20
N HIS A 414 -27.59 5.31 -55.91
CA HIS A 414 -28.83 6.07 -55.90
C HIS A 414 -29.94 5.17 -56.44
N SER A 415 -30.25 4.12 -55.70
CA SER A 415 -31.28 3.18 -56.07
C SER A 415 -32.57 3.87 -55.70
N MET A 416 -33.23 4.42 -56.71
CA MET A 416 -34.61 4.88 -56.72
C MET A 416 -35.63 3.87 -56.14
N VAL A 417 -35.18 2.74 -55.58
CA VAL A 417 -35.98 1.60 -55.17
C VAL A 417 -35.85 1.29 -53.68
N SER A 418 -34.88 1.86 -52.94
CA SER A 418 -34.80 1.60 -51.50
C SER A 418 -33.90 2.61 -50.77
N GLU A 419 -34.51 3.40 -49.88
CA GLU A 419 -33.90 4.35 -48.94
C GLU A 419 -33.04 3.62 -47.87
N GLN A 420 -32.05 2.84 -48.31
CA GLN A 420 -31.24 1.92 -47.49
C GLN A 420 -30.01 2.59 -46.88
N GLY A 421 -29.68 3.81 -47.31
CA GLY A 421 -28.53 4.56 -46.85
C GLY A 421 -28.76 5.26 -45.51
N VAL A 422 -27.69 5.84 -44.98
CA VAL A 422 -27.72 6.64 -43.75
C VAL A 422 -28.35 7.99 -44.09
N ASN A 423 -29.48 8.34 -43.48
CA ASN A 423 -30.24 9.50 -43.94
C ASN A 423 -30.84 10.32 -42.80
N TRP A 424 -31.11 11.59 -43.13
CA TRP A 424 -31.84 12.56 -42.33
C TRP A 424 -32.72 13.39 -43.27
N GLU A 425 -34.00 13.03 -43.35
CA GLU A 425 -34.93 13.54 -44.35
C GLU A 425 -35.06 15.06 -44.34
N PRO A 426 -35.23 15.73 -43.19
CA PRO A 426 -35.42 17.18 -43.19
C PRO A 426 -34.20 17.98 -43.66
N TRP A 427 -33.03 17.34 -43.80
CA TRP A 427 -31.80 18.00 -44.24
C TRP A 427 -31.43 17.69 -45.70
N LYS A 428 -31.36 16.41 -46.06
CA LYS A 428 -30.90 15.97 -47.41
C LYS A 428 -31.88 15.02 -48.12
N GLY A 429 -33.05 14.78 -47.53
CA GLY A 429 -34.04 13.83 -48.04
C GLY A 429 -33.66 12.36 -47.82
N HIS A 430 -34.57 11.45 -48.16
CA HIS A 430 -34.38 10.01 -47.95
C HIS A 430 -33.43 9.34 -48.95
N LEU A 431 -33.24 9.95 -50.12
CA LEU A 431 -32.45 9.37 -51.22
C LEU A 431 -30.96 9.71 -51.13
N THR A 432 -30.57 10.59 -50.19
CA THR A 432 -29.20 11.02 -50.01
C THR A 432 -28.58 10.34 -48.80
N SER A 433 -27.56 9.51 -49.04
CA SER A 433 -26.78 8.90 -47.96
C SER A 433 -25.72 9.88 -47.45
N ILE A 434 -25.72 10.20 -46.16
CA ILE A 434 -24.77 11.11 -45.52
C ILE A 434 -23.46 10.38 -45.16
N ASP A 435 -22.33 11.09 -45.21
CA ASP A 435 -20.99 10.49 -45.11
C ASP A 435 -20.37 10.58 -43.70
N PHE A 436 -21.02 11.31 -42.80
CA PHE A 436 -20.65 11.45 -41.40
C PHE A 436 -21.88 11.55 -40.52
N THR A 437 -21.91 10.74 -39.46
CA THR A 437 -22.90 10.89 -38.38
C THR A 437 -22.25 10.63 -37.04
N GLU A 438 -22.70 11.38 -36.05
CA GLU A 438 -22.35 11.18 -34.66
C GLU A 438 -23.58 11.34 -33.77
N MET A 439 -23.82 10.38 -32.89
CA MET A 439 -24.89 10.43 -31.88
C MET A 439 -24.24 10.51 -30.50
N LYS A 440 -24.60 11.52 -29.70
CA LYS A 440 -24.01 11.74 -28.38
C LYS A 440 -24.99 12.34 -27.38
N ILE A 441 -24.80 12.03 -26.10
CA ILE A 441 -25.66 12.47 -25.01
C ILE A 441 -24.87 13.22 -23.94
N ARG A 442 -25.53 14.14 -23.25
CA ARG A 442 -24.93 14.90 -22.15
C ARG A 442 -26.00 15.25 -21.12
N PRO A 443 -25.69 15.37 -19.81
CA PRO A 443 -26.63 15.91 -18.85
C PRO A 443 -27.14 17.30 -19.26
N LEU A 444 -28.46 17.48 -19.29
CA LEU A 444 -29.10 18.73 -19.66
C LEU A 444 -28.67 19.84 -18.69
N GLY A 445 -28.21 20.96 -19.24
CA GLY A 445 -27.76 22.11 -18.44
C GLY A 445 -26.41 21.91 -17.75
N ALA A 446 -25.64 20.87 -18.10
CA ALA A 446 -24.28 20.61 -17.60
C ALA A 446 -23.36 21.84 -17.61
N LEU A 447 -23.47 22.66 -18.66
CA LEU A 447 -22.65 23.86 -18.88
C LEU A 447 -23.29 25.16 -18.36
N SER A 448 -24.51 25.08 -17.80
CA SER A 448 -25.32 26.23 -17.37
C SER A 448 -24.92 26.77 -15.98
N SER A 449 -23.64 26.70 -15.61
CA SER A 449 -23.12 27.27 -14.36
C SER A 449 -23.27 28.81 -14.28
N ARG A 450 -23.53 29.49 -15.41
CA ARG A 450 -23.83 30.94 -15.45
C ARG A 450 -25.27 31.33 -15.12
N LYS A 451 -26.28 30.47 -15.36
CA LYS A 451 -27.70 30.88 -15.24
C LYS A 451 -28.24 30.83 -13.81
N ARG A 452 -27.64 29.98 -12.95
CA ARG A 452 -28.05 29.86 -11.53
C ARG A 452 -27.63 31.09 -10.70
N ARG A 453 -26.50 31.73 -11.01
CA ARG A 453 -26.08 32.98 -10.34
C ARG A 453 -26.96 34.17 -10.74
N SER A 454 -27.40 34.26 -12.00
CA SER A 454 -28.29 35.35 -12.45
C SER A 454 -29.72 35.23 -11.93
N LEU A 455 -30.24 34.00 -11.76
CA LEU A 455 -31.56 33.76 -11.16
C LEU A 455 -31.57 34.04 -9.66
N MET A 456 -30.55 33.58 -8.93
CA MET A 456 -30.36 33.92 -7.50
C MET A 456 -30.17 35.43 -7.29
N ALA A 457 -29.45 36.13 -8.17
CA ALA A 457 -29.29 37.59 -8.11
C ALA A 457 -30.61 38.33 -8.39
N ARG A 458 -31.44 37.84 -9.33
CA ARG A 458 -32.78 38.38 -9.61
C ARG A 458 -33.78 38.12 -8.48
N GLU A 459 -33.73 36.96 -7.83
CA GLU A 459 -34.55 36.68 -6.64
C GLU A 459 -34.14 37.52 -5.43
N LYS A 460 -32.83 37.72 -5.22
CA LYS A 460 -32.33 38.56 -4.13
C LYS A 460 -32.71 40.03 -4.32
N SER A 461 -32.70 40.53 -5.57
CA SER A 461 -33.18 41.87 -5.93
C SER A 461 -34.71 42.02 -5.80
N ARG A 462 -35.51 40.99 -6.14
CA ARG A 462 -36.96 41.01 -5.92
C ARG A 462 -37.34 41.03 -4.43
N LYS A 463 -36.64 40.26 -3.59
CA LYS A 463 -36.91 40.23 -2.14
C LYS A 463 -36.51 41.53 -1.43
N THR A 464 -35.46 42.22 -1.88
CA THR A 464 -35.06 43.52 -1.31
C THR A 464 -36.00 44.67 -1.69
N ASN A 465 -36.66 44.61 -2.85
CA ASN A 465 -37.65 45.62 -3.25
C ASN A 465 -39.05 45.42 -2.63
N LEU A 466 -39.38 44.21 -2.16
CA LEU A 466 -40.62 43.96 -1.42
C LEU A 466 -40.54 44.32 0.07
N GLN A 467 -39.33 44.54 0.61
CA GLN A 467 -39.13 45.01 2.00
C GLN A 467 -38.95 46.53 2.11
N LYS A 468 -39.02 47.27 0.99
CA LYS A 468 -38.85 48.72 0.92
C LYS A 468 -40.10 49.46 0.39
N LYS A 469 -41.26 48.81 0.38
CA LYS A 469 -42.55 49.45 0.10
C LYS A 469 -43.48 49.35 1.28
#